data_AF-A0A3R7JBX1-F1
#
_entry.id   AF-A0A3R7JBX1-F1
#
_cell.length_a   1.000
_cell.length_b   1.000
_cell.length_c   1.000
_cell.angle_alpha   90.00
_cell.angle_beta   90.00
_cell.angle_gamma   90.00
#
_symmetry.space_group_name_H-M   'P 1'
#
loop_
_entity.id
_entity.type
_entity.pdbx_description
1 polymer ?
#
loop_
_entity_poly.entity_id
_entity_poly.type
_entity_poly.pdbx_seq_one_letter_code
_entity_poly.pdbx_strand_id
1 'polypeptide(L)'
;MESLKFPTPINTLMRLSHVLVAIAATFLVTSEAFSTTTDSNEAEISKVALSGGPSQRMLRTHHNIYEDKEDEEDEEDEEERGLSSLKMKFMRSQGMSADDYAEKLGIAAKMKGFESNPRGFQAFLETDKYEKYKTYLNYLKSKKKK
;
A
#
# COMPACT_ATOMS: atom_id res chain seq x y z
N MET A 1 51.12 -17.06 -47.37
CA MET A 1 51.35 -16.37 -46.09
C MET A 1 50.39 -15.20 -46.04
N GLU A 2 49.27 -15.34 -45.35
CA GLU A 2 48.38 -14.21 -45.04
C GLU A 2 48.02 -14.31 -43.55
N SER A 3 48.35 -13.24 -42.82
CA SER A 3 48.19 -13.13 -41.38
C SER A 3 46.79 -12.59 -41.05
N LEU A 4 46.00 -13.39 -40.34
CA LEU A 4 44.71 -12.97 -39.79
C LEU A 4 44.95 -11.99 -38.63
N LYS A 5 44.61 -10.73 -38.87
CA LYS A 5 44.72 -9.61 -37.94
C LYS A 5 43.48 -9.55 -37.06
N PHE A 6 43.67 -9.66 -35.73
CA PHE A 6 42.59 -9.55 -34.74
C PHE A 6 42.15 -8.08 -34.55
N PRO A 7 40.84 -7.80 -34.36
CA PRO A 7 40.36 -6.50 -33.90
C PRO A 7 40.45 -6.34 -32.37
N THR A 8 40.87 -5.16 -31.92
CA THR A 8 41.02 -4.71 -30.52
C THR A 8 39.68 -4.36 -29.86
N PRO A 9 39.61 -4.39 -28.50
CA PRO A 9 38.37 -4.18 -27.76
C PRO A 9 37.89 -2.73 -27.79
N ILE A 10 36.59 -2.55 -27.98
CA ILE A 10 35.89 -1.26 -27.97
C ILE A 10 35.49 -0.96 -26.51
N ASN A 11 36.05 0.11 -25.96
CA ASN A 11 35.83 0.55 -24.58
C ASN A 11 34.46 1.25 -24.45
N THR A 12 33.42 0.47 -24.19
CA THR A 12 32.01 0.89 -24.01
C THR A 12 31.69 1.45 -22.60
N LEU A 13 32.69 1.68 -21.76
CA LEU A 13 32.51 2.15 -20.37
C LEU A 13 32.40 3.67 -20.20
N MET A 14 32.91 4.48 -21.15
CA MET A 14 33.02 5.94 -20.99
C MET A 14 31.81 6.78 -21.48
N ARG A 15 30.64 6.19 -21.74
CA ARG A 15 29.46 6.96 -22.22
C ARG A 15 28.30 7.08 -21.24
N LEU A 16 28.27 6.30 -20.16
CA LEU A 16 27.16 6.35 -19.21
C LEU A 16 27.29 7.48 -18.18
N SER A 17 28.52 7.90 -17.85
CA SER A 17 28.79 8.93 -16.84
C SER A 17 28.35 10.34 -17.25
N HIS A 18 28.37 10.67 -18.54
CA HIS A 18 28.02 12.00 -19.03
C HIS A 18 26.51 12.28 -18.97
N VAL A 19 25.66 11.24 -19.05
CA VAL A 19 24.20 11.38 -19.01
C VAL A 19 23.74 11.75 -17.59
N LEU A 20 24.40 11.26 -16.55
CA LEU A 20 24.02 11.50 -15.16
C LEU A 20 24.29 12.95 -14.72
N VAL A 21 25.32 13.61 -15.25
CA VAL A 21 25.67 15.00 -14.88
C VAL A 21 24.66 16.02 -15.42
N ALA A 22 24.00 15.76 -16.55
CA ALA A 22 23.05 16.69 -17.16
C ALA A 22 21.72 16.83 -16.38
N ILE A 23 21.32 15.82 -15.60
CA ILE A 23 20.00 15.77 -14.94
C ILE A 23 19.96 16.61 -13.66
N ALA A 24 21.09 16.79 -12.97
CA ALA A 24 21.13 17.52 -11.70
C ALA A 24 20.92 19.05 -11.86
N ALA A 25 21.28 19.62 -13.02
CA ALA A 25 21.24 21.07 -13.23
C ALA A 25 19.82 21.62 -13.50
N THR A 26 18.84 20.78 -13.82
CA THR A 26 17.48 21.25 -14.20
C THR A 26 16.51 21.37 -13.03
N PHE A 27 16.85 20.92 -11.83
CA PHE A 27 15.93 20.88 -10.67
C PHE A 27 16.02 22.08 -9.70
N LEU A 28 16.70 23.17 -10.07
CA LEU A 28 16.99 24.26 -9.14
C LEU A 28 16.22 25.58 -9.39
N VAL A 29 15.07 25.57 -10.08
CA VAL A 29 14.33 26.80 -10.36
C VAL A 29 12.82 26.59 -10.20
N THR A 30 12.18 27.51 -9.46
CA THR A 30 10.74 27.68 -9.14
C THR A 30 10.21 27.06 -7.84
N SER A 31 10.59 27.68 -6.70
CA SER A 31 9.68 27.80 -5.54
C SER A 31 9.39 29.28 -5.34
N GLU A 32 8.30 29.76 -5.94
CA GLU A 32 7.75 31.07 -5.63
C GLU A 32 6.24 30.97 -5.35
N ALA A 33 5.84 31.66 -4.28
CA ALA A 33 4.50 32.13 -3.97
C ALA A 33 3.37 31.11 -3.74
N PHE A 34 3.05 30.86 -2.47
CA PHE A 34 1.65 30.93 -2.00
C PHE A 34 1.63 31.44 -0.56
N SER A 35 1.85 32.75 -0.42
CA SER A 35 1.33 33.52 0.71
C SER A 35 0.00 34.10 0.24
N THR A 36 -1.11 33.58 0.76
CA THR A 36 -2.41 34.23 0.62
C THR A 36 -2.98 34.40 2.02
N THR A 37 -2.84 35.62 2.50
CA THR A 37 -3.66 36.20 3.55
C THR A 37 -5.14 36.09 3.17
N THR A 38 -5.94 35.39 3.97
CA THR A 38 -7.39 35.58 4.01
C THR A 38 -7.76 35.92 5.44
N ASP A 39 -7.89 37.23 5.63
CA ASP A 39 -8.75 37.87 6.60
C ASP A 39 -10.21 37.44 6.34
N SER A 40 -11.00 37.18 7.38
CA SER A 40 -12.45 37.51 7.46
C SER A 40 -13.20 36.62 8.48
N ASN A 41 -13.49 37.28 9.62
CA ASN A 41 -14.68 37.23 10.47
C ASN A 41 -15.93 36.45 10.01
N GLU A 42 -16.27 35.32 10.63
CA GLU A 42 -17.65 34.78 10.72
C GLU A 42 -17.72 33.81 11.91
N ALA A 43 -18.74 33.68 12.74
CA ALA A 43 -19.94 34.44 13.05
C ALA A 43 -20.41 33.87 14.41
N GLU A 44 -21.03 34.70 15.25
CA GLU A 44 -21.66 34.30 16.50
C GLU A 44 -22.63 33.12 16.31
N ILE A 45 -22.31 31.98 16.89
CA ILE A 45 -23.28 30.87 17.03
C ILE A 45 -24.20 31.21 18.19
N SER A 46 -25.32 31.85 17.82
CA SER A 46 -26.48 32.12 18.66
C SER A 46 -26.95 30.87 19.40
N LYS A 47 -27.01 31.02 20.73
CA LYS A 47 -27.60 30.09 21.68
C LYS A 47 -29.13 30.10 21.50
N VAL A 48 -29.64 29.20 20.66
CA VAL A 48 -31.06 28.84 20.64
C VAL A 48 -31.25 27.54 21.41
N ALA A 49 -31.68 27.69 22.66
CA ALA A 49 -32.36 26.63 23.39
C ALA A 49 -33.85 26.73 23.06
N LEU A 50 -34.46 25.64 22.56
CA LEU A 50 -35.74 25.15 23.10
C LEU A 50 -36.15 23.81 22.49
N SER A 51 -36.43 22.86 23.39
CA SER A 51 -37.53 21.88 23.35
C SER A 51 -37.57 20.83 22.24
N GLY A 52 -37.34 19.56 22.63
CA GLY A 52 -37.66 18.42 21.76
C GLY A 52 -37.34 17.05 22.35
N GLY A 53 -38.03 16.65 23.43
CA GLY A 53 -38.34 15.27 23.89
C GLY A 53 -37.23 14.19 24.00
N PRO A 54 -37.37 13.18 24.88
CA PRO A 54 -36.47 12.03 24.85
C PRO A 54 -36.79 11.19 23.60
N SER A 55 -36.03 11.39 22.53
CA SER A 55 -35.98 10.48 21.38
C SER A 55 -35.38 9.15 21.84
N GLN A 56 -36.20 8.28 22.40
CA GLN A 56 -35.83 6.91 22.74
C GLN A 56 -35.79 6.09 21.44
N ARG A 57 -34.69 6.21 20.68
CA ARG A 57 -34.40 5.31 19.57
C ARG A 57 -34.16 3.92 20.15
N MET A 58 -35.15 3.04 20.09
CA MET A 58 -34.97 1.63 20.46
C MET A 58 -34.03 0.97 19.45
N LEU A 59 -32.88 0.48 19.93
CA LEU A 59 -31.94 -0.34 19.16
C LEU A 59 -32.65 -1.62 18.70
N ARG A 60 -32.73 -1.85 17.39
CA ARG A 60 -33.11 -3.15 16.83
C ARG A 60 -32.02 -4.17 17.17
N THR A 61 -32.36 -5.18 17.96
CA THR A 61 -31.52 -6.33 18.21
C THR A 61 -31.68 -7.32 17.05
N HIS A 62 -30.60 -7.59 16.32
CA HIS A 62 -30.56 -8.68 15.34
C HIS A 62 -30.15 -9.97 16.08
N HIS A 63 -31.05 -10.96 16.11
CA HIS A 63 -30.72 -12.29 16.58
C HIS A 63 -30.15 -13.07 15.39
N ASN A 64 -28.84 -13.31 15.38
CA ASN A 64 -28.22 -14.24 14.46
C ASN A 64 -28.24 -15.61 15.12
N ILE A 65 -29.08 -16.48 14.58
CA ILE A 65 -29.12 -17.90 14.90
C ILE A 65 -27.81 -18.51 14.40
N TYR A 66 -26.98 -18.96 15.33
CA TYR A 66 -25.89 -19.89 15.03
C TYR A 66 -26.52 -21.23 14.64
N GLU A 67 -26.30 -21.64 13.39
CA GLU A 67 -26.34 -23.05 12.99
C GLU A 67 -24.99 -23.35 12.37
N ASP A 68 -24.15 -23.88 13.25
CA ASP A 68 -23.01 -24.77 13.04
C ASP A 68 -22.97 -25.46 11.67
N LYS A 69 -21.88 -25.21 10.93
CA LYS A 69 -21.21 -26.20 10.07
C LYS A 69 -19.71 -25.94 10.06
N GLU A 70 -19.03 -26.62 11.00
CA GLU A 70 -17.85 -27.46 10.81
C GLU A 70 -16.89 -27.10 9.65
N ASP A 71 -15.61 -26.90 10.02
CA ASP A 71 -14.39 -26.75 9.21
C ASP A 71 -14.09 -25.37 8.61
N GLU A 72 -14.22 -24.32 9.43
CA GLU A 72 -13.36 -23.15 9.27
C GLU A 72 -12.14 -23.35 10.18
N GLU A 73 -10.98 -23.65 9.59
CA GLU A 73 -9.70 -23.40 10.27
C GLU A 73 -9.67 -21.89 10.57
N ASP A 74 -10.10 -21.55 11.79
CA ASP A 74 -10.04 -20.22 12.37
C ASP A 74 -8.58 -19.74 12.31
N GLU A 75 -8.24 -19.06 11.22
CA GLU A 75 -7.20 -18.04 11.22
C GLU A 75 -7.76 -16.76 11.86
N GLU A 76 -8.29 -16.89 13.08
CA GLU A 76 -8.60 -15.78 13.99
C GLU A 76 -7.29 -15.09 14.42
N ASP A 77 -6.74 -14.30 13.51
CA ASP A 77 -5.78 -13.23 13.80
C ASP A 77 -6.20 -11.96 13.01
N GLU A 78 -7.51 -11.79 12.83
CA GLU A 78 -8.11 -10.70 12.06
C GLU A 78 -8.26 -9.40 12.87
N GLU A 79 -8.05 -9.42 14.19
CA GLU A 79 -8.24 -8.24 15.05
C GLU A 79 -7.00 -7.33 15.16
N GLU A 80 -5.80 -7.81 14.79
CA GLU A 80 -4.64 -6.93 14.72
C GLU A 80 -4.65 -6.18 13.37
N ARG A 81 -4.89 -4.86 13.45
CA ARG A 81 -4.86 -3.92 12.31
C ARG A 81 -3.57 -3.97 11.50
N GLY A 82 -2.49 -4.53 12.04
CA GLY A 82 -1.20 -4.66 11.37
C GLY A 82 -0.66 -6.09 11.38
N LEU A 83 0.27 -6.38 10.46
CA LEU A 83 1.00 -7.63 10.45
C LEU A 83 2.18 -7.55 11.42
N SER A 84 2.15 -8.30 12.52
CA SER A 84 3.21 -8.25 13.53
C SER A 84 4.57 -8.74 12.99
N SER A 85 5.66 -8.19 13.53
CA SER A 85 7.04 -8.58 13.16
C SER A 85 7.33 -10.06 13.44
N LEU A 86 6.72 -10.61 14.48
CA LEU A 86 6.85 -12.03 14.83
C LEU A 86 6.18 -12.92 13.78
N LYS A 87 4.95 -12.57 13.36
CA LYS A 87 4.24 -13.28 12.29
C LYS A 87 5.02 -13.24 10.98
N MET A 88 5.53 -12.07 10.59
CA MET A 88 6.37 -11.94 9.38
C MET A 88 7.64 -12.80 9.45
N LYS A 89 8.29 -12.86 10.62
CA LYS A 89 9.47 -13.71 10.81
C LYS A 89 9.10 -15.19 10.69
N PHE A 90 7.98 -15.60 11.26
CA PHE A 90 7.46 -16.95 11.17
C PHE A 90 7.13 -17.33 9.72
N MET A 91 6.36 -16.51 9.01
CA MET A 91 6.03 -16.71 7.58
C MET A 91 7.30 -16.88 6.74
N ARG A 92 8.30 -16.02 6.93
CA ARG A 92 9.58 -16.16 6.22
C ARG A 92 10.31 -17.44 6.58
N SER A 93 10.30 -17.87 7.85
CA SER A 93 10.92 -19.14 8.24
C SER A 93 10.23 -20.37 7.66
N GLN A 94 8.92 -20.26 7.36
CA GLN A 94 8.16 -21.28 6.63
C GLN A 94 8.41 -21.23 5.10
N GLY A 95 9.27 -20.32 4.63
CA GLY A 95 9.53 -20.16 3.20
C GLY A 95 8.42 -19.43 2.43
N MET A 96 7.43 -18.86 3.12
CA MET A 96 6.30 -18.18 2.47
C MET A 96 6.79 -17.00 1.64
N SER A 97 6.54 -17.06 0.33
CA SER A 97 6.88 -16.01 -0.61
C SER A 97 5.90 -14.83 -0.51
N ALA A 98 6.22 -13.72 -1.19
CA ALA A 98 5.27 -12.62 -1.29
C ALA A 98 4.02 -13.02 -2.10
N ASP A 99 4.22 -13.85 -3.13
CA ASP A 99 3.15 -14.30 -4.01
C ASP A 99 2.23 -15.28 -3.27
N ASP A 100 2.79 -16.22 -2.50
CA ASP A 100 2.02 -17.15 -1.65
C ASP A 100 1.14 -16.39 -0.66
N TYR A 101 1.68 -15.30 -0.08
CA TYR A 101 0.92 -14.48 0.85
C TYR A 101 -0.16 -13.65 0.14
N ALA A 102 0.10 -13.18 -1.08
CA ALA A 102 -0.91 -12.51 -1.90
C ALA A 102 -2.04 -13.46 -2.31
N GLU A 103 -1.73 -14.73 -2.60
CA GLU A 103 -2.72 -15.78 -2.85
C GLU A 103 -3.55 -16.06 -1.61
N LYS A 104 -2.89 -16.25 -0.45
CA LYS A 104 -3.55 -16.44 0.84
C LYS A 104 -4.52 -15.31 1.19
N LEU A 105 -4.17 -14.07 0.89
CA LEU A 105 -5.03 -12.90 1.13
C LEU A 105 -6.08 -12.66 0.03
N GLY A 106 -6.11 -13.48 -1.04
CA GLY A 106 -6.99 -13.30 -2.20
C GLY A 106 -6.64 -12.07 -3.06
N ILE A 107 -5.47 -11.46 -2.85
CA ILE A 107 -4.99 -10.28 -3.56
C ILE A 107 -4.64 -10.64 -5.00
N ALA A 108 -4.02 -11.80 -5.23
CA ALA A 108 -3.63 -12.24 -6.57
C ALA A 108 -4.82 -12.27 -7.54
N ALA A 109 -5.95 -12.84 -7.11
CA ALA A 109 -7.20 -12.88 -7.89
C ALA A 109 -7.78 -11.48 -8.12
N LYS A 110 -7.78 -10.61 -7.10
CA LYS A 110 -8.25 -9.22 -7.22
C LYS A 110 -7.41 -8.41 -8.20
N MET A 111 -6.08 -8.50 -8.11
CA MET A 111 -5.14 -7.84 -9.02
C MET A 111 -5.39 -8.24 -10.48
N LYS A 112 -5.56 -9.54 -10.74
CA LYS A 112 -5.93 -10.04 -12.07
C LYS A 112 -7.26 -9.46 -12.57
N GLY A 113 -8.25 -9.30 -11.68
CA GLY A 113 -9.51 -8.64 -12.01
C GLY A 113 -9.34 -7.18 -12.42
N PHE A 114 -8.42 -6.45 -11.77
CA PHE A 114 -8.16 -5.05 -12.06
C PHE A 114 -7.48 -4.82 -13.42
N GLU A 115 -6.74 -5.80 -13.94
CA GLU A 115 -6.20 -5.74 -15.32
C GLU A 115 -7.32 -5.60 -16.36
N SER A 116 -8.48 -6.19 -16.09
CA SER A 116 -9.65 -6.12 -16.98
C SER A 116 -10.56 -4.95 -16.66
N ASN A 117 -10.70 -4.59 -15.38
CA ASN A 117 -11.56 -3.49 -14.93
C ASN A 117 -10.93 -2.75 -13.73
N PRO A 118 -10.36 -1.55 -13.93
CA PRO A 118 -9.68 -0.82 -12.86
C PRO A 118 -10.61 -0.19 -11.83
N ARG A 119 -11.94 -0.33 -11.98
CA ARG A 119 -12.90 0.22 -11.00
C ARG A 119 -12.69 -0.40 -9.62
N GLY A 120 -12.59 0.46 -8.62
CA GLY A 120 -12.35 0.04 -7.24
C GLY A 120 -10.91 -0.34 -6.94
N PHE A 121 -9.97 -0.21 -7.89
CA PHE A 121 -8.55 -0.45 -7.64
C PHE A 121 -8.02 0.47 -6.53
N GLN A 122 -8.34 1.77 -6.58
CA GLN A 122 -7.91 2.71 -5.56
C GLN A 122 -8.43 2.33 -4.16
N ALA A 123 -9.72 2.02 -4.05
CA ALA A 123 -10.32 1.56 -2.79
C ALA A 123 -9.69 0.23 -2.31
N PHE A 124 -9.29 -0.65 -3.23
CA PHE A 124 -8.59 -1.88 -2.90
C PHE A 124 -7.20 -1.63 -2.30
N LEU A 125 -6.47 -0.63 -2.80
CA LEU A 125 -5.16 -0.24 -2.24
C LEU A 125 -5.26 0.29 -0.81
N GLU A 126 -6.44 0.71 -0.38
CA GLU A 126 -6.73 1.21 0.96
C GLU A 126 -7.26 0.12 1.91
N THR A 127 -7.35 -1.14 1.45
CA THR A 127 -7.79 -2.26 2.30
C THR A 127 -6.68 -2.76 3.23
N ASP A 128 -7.06 -3.17 4.43
CA ASP A 128 -6.15 -3.78 5.42
C ASP A 128 -5.41 -5.00 4.84
N LYS A 129 -6.06 -5.79 3.98
CA LYS A 129 -5.44 -6.94 3.29
C LYS A 129 -4.26 -6.48 2.44
N TYR A 130 -4.45 -5.44 1.63
CA TYR A 130 -3.37 -4.91 0.80
C TYR A 130 -2.25 -4.28 1.64
N GLU A 131 -2.59 -3.62 2.75
CA GLU A 131 -1.61 -3.09 3.70
C GLU A 131 -0.76 -4.19 4.35
N LYS A 132 -1.38 -5.29 4.80
CA LYS A 132 -0.69 -6.47 5.35
C LYS A 132 0.27 -7.06 4.30
N TYR A 133 -0.17 -7.22 3.04
CA TYR A 133 0.69 -7.68 1.95
C TYR A 133 1.88 -6.76 1.70
N LYS A 134 1.63 -5.44 1.57
CA LYS A 134 2.68 -4.44 1.36
C LYS A 134 3.71 -4.45 2.49
N THR A 135 3.24 -4.62 3.73
CA THR A 135 4.09 -4.74 4.92
C THR A 135 5.00 -5.96 4.83
N TYR A 136 4.45 -7.13 4.51
CA TYR A 136 5.25 -8.36 4.35
C TYR A 136 6.26 -8.26 3.19
N LEU A 137 5.84 -7.71 2.06
CA LEU A 137 6.70 -7.49 0.90
C LEU A 137 7.90 -6.61 1.25
N ASN A 138 7.67 -5.52 1.99
CA ASN A 138 8.74 -4.64 2.46
C ASN A 138 9.66 -5.34 3.47
N TYR A 139 9.10 -6.16 4.35
CA TYR A 139 9.88 -7.00 5.27
C TYR A 139 10.83 -7.91 4.49
N LEU A 140 10.36 -8.65 3.48
CA LEU A 140 11.20 -9.53 2.66
C LEU A 140 12.31 -8.76 1.93
N LYS A 141 11.99 -7.60 1.34
CA LYS A 141 12.98 -6.72 0.68
C LYS A 141 14.07 -6.26 1.64
N SER A 142 13.70 -5.90 2.88
CA SER A 142 14.67 -5.45 3.89
C SER A 142 15.66 -6.54 4.30
N LYS A 143 15.29 -7.82 4.17
CA LYS A 143 16.11 -8.97 4.56
C LYS A 143 17.05 -9.45 3.46
N LYS A 144 16.71 -9.22 2.19
CA LYS A 144 17.58 -9.54 1.04
C LYS A 144 18.75 -8.55 0.86
N LYS A 145 18.67 -7.36 1.46
CA LYS A 145 19.72 -6.33 1.41
C LYS A 145 20.85 -6.53 2.45
N LYS A 146 20.81 -7.62 3.22
CA LYS A 146 21.82 -8.01 4.19
C LYS A 146 22.48 -9.30 3.73
#